data_AF-A0A942HAS5-F1
#
_entry.id   AF-A0A942HAS5-F1
#
_cell.length_a   1.000
_cell.length_b   1.000
_cell.length_c   1.000
_cell.angle_alpha   90.00
_cell.angle_beta   90.00
_cell.angle_gamma   90.00
#
_symmetry.space_group_name_H-M   'P 1'
#
loop_
_entity.id
_entity.type
_entity.pdbx_description
1 polymer ?
#
loop_
_entity_poly.entity_id
_entity_poly.type
_entity_poly.pdbx_seq_one_letter_code
_entity_poly.pdbx_strand_id
1 'polypeptide(L)'
;MVASFAAPLFAENGAAVLLPERETVVHVELASSCPSEKQAGCTVTFRTAKGLYSIHSKWGVDILSNSRQQQLETGLPMGITGLQKHPSGHFFIGRYKTGEQARALLFFLGQPFASSPGHLLIVGFSSDGKPYVVFDKEEYELYAFRTDKSKAKLIGKATMSEAVLGDAEDEPQIATYDPYSVFLINANGRAELSQEESETYNRLHYVWAGPKSREDYYVLFRAGRRPFGLRANQIDHYMKTKVKR
;
A
#
# COMPACT_ATOMS: atom_id res chain seq x y z
N MET A 1 30.69 -2.36 39.26
CA MET A 1 29.86 -3.43 38.70
C MET A 1 28.98 -2.83 37.62
N VAL A 2 29.36 -2.99 36.35
CA VAL A 2 28.55 -2.57 35.20
C VAL A 2 27.68 -3.77 34.86
N ALA A 3 26.37 -3.65 35.06
CA ALA A 3 25.43 -4.68 34.63
C ALA A 3 25.48 -4.77 33.11
N SER A 4 26.12 -5.81 32.59
CA SER A 4 26.04 -6.20 31.20
C SER A 4 24.62 -6.69 30.96
N PHE A 5 23.77 -5.83 30.39
CA PHE A 5 22.51 -6.27 29.81
C PHE A 5 22.86 -7.05 28.55
N ALA A 6 22.92 -8.37 28.67
CA ALA A 6 22.89 -9.25 27.52
C ALA A 6 21.61 -8.94 26.74
N ALA A 7 21.74 -8.27 25.59
CA ALA A 7 20.64 -8.11 24.67
C ALA A 7 20.18 -9.51 24.28
N PRO A 8 18.89 -9.86 24.46
CA PRO A 8 18.41 -11.15 23.98
C PRO A 8 18.71 -11.22 22.47
N LEU A 9 19.36 -12.31 22.04
CA LEU A 9 19.50 -12.63 20.62
C LEU A 9 18.10 -12.58 20.00
N PHE A 10 17.89 -11.67 19.07
CA PHE A 10 16.64 -11.60 18.32
C PHE A 10 16.47 -12.90 17.53
N ALA A 11 15.24 -13.41 17.48
CA ALA A 11 14.84 -14.49 16.59
C ALA A 11 15.05 -14.04 15.12
N GLU A 12 15.13 -15.01 14.20
CA GLU A 12 15.29 -14.81 12.75
C GLU A 12 14.25 -13.84 12.11
N ASN A 13 13.18 -13.50 12.84
CA ASN A 13 12.06 -12.64 12.40
C ASN A 13 12.17 -11.17 12.85
N GLY A 14 13.35 -10.72 13.30
CA GLY A 14 13.61 -9.35 13.75
C GLY A 14 14.27 -8.46 12.69
N ALA A 15 13.95 -7.17 12.68
CA ALA A 15 14.54 -6.17 11.78
C ALA A 15 14.97 -4.92 12.56
N ALA A 16 16.20 -4.43 12.35
CA ALA A 16 16.65 -3.16 12.91
C ALA A 16 16.50 -2.04 11.87
N VAL A 17 15.83 -0.96 12.25
CA VAL A 17 15.58 0.20 11.39
C VAL A 17 16.16 1.45 12.03
N LEU A 18 17.01 2.18 11.30
CA LEU A 18 17.47 3.51 11.70
C LEU A 18 16.39 4.54 11.35
N LEU A 19 15.82 5.18 12.38
CA LEU A 19 14.82 6.22 12.25
C LEU A 19 15.50 7.60 12.05
N PRO A 20 15.19 8.32 10.96
CA PRO A 20 15.78 9.63 10.69
C PRO A 20 15.32 10.72 11.67
N GLU A 21 14.20 10.53 12.38
CA GLU A 21 13.65 11.51 13.32
C GLU A 21 14.58 11.78 14.52
N ARG A 22 15.45 10.82 14.86
CA ARG A 22 16.36 10.88 16.02
C ARG A 22 17.71 10.21 15.82
N GLU A 23 17.98 9.67 14.64
CA GLU A 23 19.12 8.77 14.42
C GLU A 23 19.12 7.57 15.40
N THR A 24 17.93 7.11 15.80
CA THR A 24 17.76 6.00 16.74
C THR A 24 17.43 4.71 16.02
N VAL A 25 18.00 3.60 16.48
CA VAL A 25 17.64 2.27 16.00
C VAL A 25 16.37 1.79 16.72
N VAL A 26 15.39 1.35 15.93
CA VAL A 26 14.20 0.63 16.40
C VAL A 26 14.28 -0.80 15.90
N HIS A 27 14.09 -1.75 16.81
CA HIS A 27 13.96 -3.14 16.45
C HIS A 27 12.48 -3.49 16.27
N VAL A 28 12.15 -4.06 15.14
CA VAL A 28 10.81 -4.48 14.74
C VAL A 28 10.77 -5.99 14.75
N GLU A 29 9.82 -6.57 15.46
CA GLU A 29 9.56 -8.01 15.53
C GLU A 29 8.11 -8.26 15.09
N LEU A 30 7.91 -9.17 14.14
CA LEU A 30 6.59 -9.70 13.85
C LEU A 30 6.33 -10.90 14.76
N ALA A 31 5.13 -10.98 15.35
CA ALA A 31 4.73 -12.19 16.05
C ALA A 31 4.80 -13.40 15.11
N SER A 32 5.29 -14.53 15.61
CA SER A 32 5.46 -15.79 14.84
C SER A 32 4.15 -16.33 14.25
N SER A 33 3.00 -15.83 14.72
CA SER A 33 1.67 -16.22 14.29
C SER A 33 0.93 -15.07 13.59
N CYS A 34 1.58 -14.32 12.69
CA CYS A 34 0.87 -13.45 11.74
C CYS A 34 0.50 -14.30 10.53
N PRO A 35 -0.66 -15.00 10.53
CA PRO A 35 -0.98 -15.95 9.48
C PRO A 35 -1.46 -15.14 8.28
N SER A 36 -1.13 -15.61 7.08
CA SER A 36 -1.61 -14.99 5.84
C SER A 36 -3.13 -15.16 5.64
N GLU A 37 -3.78 -16.03 6.43
CA GLU A 37 -5.22 -16.27 6.35
C GLU A 37 -6.06 -15.09 6.90
N LYS A 38 -7.10 -14.72 6.15
CA LYS A 38 -8.10 -13.71 6.53
C LYS A 38 -8.65 -14.09 7.92
N GLN A 39 -8.40 -13.23 8.92
CA GLN A 39 -8.98 -13.18 10.29
C GLN A 39 -8.03 -13.48 11.46
N ALA A 40 -6.79 -13.90 11.23
CA ALA A 40 -5.84 -13.98 12.33
C ALA A 40 -5.04 -12.67 12.41
N GLY A 41 -5.41 -11.82 13.36
CA GLY A 41 -4.75 -10.53 13.58
C GLY A 41 -3.25 -10.68 13.80
N CYS A 42 -2.48 -9.70 13.34
CA CYS A 42 -1.03 -9.67 13.47
C CYS A 42 -0.61 -8.67 14.55
N THR A 43 0.36 -9.06 15.38
CA THR A 43 0.98 -8.14 16.32
C THR A 43 2.38 -7.79 15.85
N VAL A 44 2.62 -6.49 15.64
CA VAL A 44 3.94 -5.93 15.33
C VAL A 44 4.49 -5.29 16.59
N THR A 45 5.63 -5.78 17.05
CA THR A 45 6.31 -5.30 18.25
C THR A 45 7.50 -4.42 17.88
N PHE A 46 7.64 -3.30 18.57
CA PHE A 46 8.68 -2.30 18.37
C PHE A 46 9.44 -2.12 19.68
N ARG A 47 10.73 -2.44 19.67
CA ARG A 47 11.65 -2.11 20.77
C ARG A 47 12.43 -0.86 20.41
N THR A 48 12.28 0.15 21.26
CA THR A 48 12.93 1.45 21.13
C THR A 48 13.79 1.71 22.36
N ALA A 49 14.62 2.75 22.34
CA ALA A 49 15.34 3.20 23.54
C ALA A 49 14.40 3.57 24.71
N LYS A 50 13.14 3.90 24.44
CA LYS A 50 12.15 4.29 25.46
C LYS A 50 11.30 3.15 26.00
N GLY A 51 11.39 1.96 25.41
CA GLY A 51 10.59 0.81 25.82
C GLY A 51 10.07 -0.03 24.66
N LEU A 52 9.22 -0.99 25.03
CA LEU A 52 8.56 -1.93 24.15
C LEU A 52 7.14 -1.44 23.83
N TYR A 53 6.77 -1.48 22.56
CA TYR A 53 5.45 -1.12 22.07
C TYR A 53 4.91 -2.21 21.17
N SER A 54 3.60 -2.39 21.12
CA SER A 54 2.97 -3.35 20.22
C SER A 54 1.79 -2.69 19.51
N ILE A 55 1.69 -2.92 18.21
CA ILE A 55 0.55 -2.55 17.38
C ILE A 55 -0.15 -3.86 16.99
N HIS A 56 -1.41 -3.98 17.37
CA HIS A 56 -2.27 -5.08 16.96
C HIS A 56 -3.08 -4.67 15.73
N SER A 57 -2.79 -5.31 14.60
CA SER A 57 -3.59 -5.26 13.39
C SER A 57 -4.66 -6.35 13.45
N LYS A 58 -5.87 -6.03 13.00
CA LYS A 58 -6.94 -7.03 12.86
C LYS A 58 -6.65 -8.06 11.77
N TRP A 59 -5.72 -7.74 10.87
CA TRP A 59 -5.42 -8.51 9.67
C TRP A 59 -3.97 -8.93 9.64
N GLY A 60 -3.71 -10.07 8.98
CA GLY A 60 -2.38 -10.59 8.74
C GLY A 60 -1.50 -9.63 7.93
N VAL A 61 -0.20 -9.75 8.12
CA VAL A 61 0.82 -9.17 7.26
C VAL A 61 1.75 -10.29 6.82
N ASP A 62 2.30 -10.20 5.63
CA ASP A 62 2.99 -11.29 4.97
C ASP A 62 4.46 -10.94 4.68
N ILE A 63 5.25 -11.94 4.33
CA ILE A 63 6.65 -11.82 3.97
C ILE A 63 6.74 -11.45 2.48
N LEU A 64 7.35 -10.30 2.22
CA LEU A 64 7.64 -9.85 0.87
C LEU A 64 8.75 -10.72 0.28
N SER A 65 8.44 -11.49 -0.76
CA SER A 65 9.44 -12.30 -1.47
C SER A 65 10.30 -11.48 -2.44
N ASN A 66 11.55 -11.91 -2.66
CA ASN A 66 12.43 -11.42 -3.74
C ASN A 66 12.33 -12.29 -5.00
N SER A 67 11.56 -13.38 -4.98
CA SER A 67 11.37 -14.28 -6.10
C SER A 67 10.15 -13.89 -6.92
N ARG A 68 10.33 -13.81 -8.24
CA ARG A 68 9.22 -13.62 -9.18
C ARG A 68 8.18 -14.74 -9.08
N GLN A 69 8.61 -15.98 -8.82
CA GLN A 69 7.70 -17.11 -8.68
C GLN A 69 6.80 -16.95 -7.44
N GLN A 70 7.38 -16.63 -6.29
CA GLN A 70 6.60 -16.39 -5.07
C GLN A 70 5.75 -15.12 -5.17
N GLN A 71 6.17 -14.10 -5.94
CA GLN A 71 5.29 -12.98 -6.28
C GLN A 71 4.05 -13.46 -7.06
N LEU A 72 4.19 -14.37 -8.03
CA LEU A 72 3.03 -14.90 -8.76
C LEU A 72 2.12 -15.74 -7.85
N GLU A 73 2.68 -16.44 -6.87
CA GLU A 73 1.93 -17.25 -5.90
C GLU A 73 1.21 -16.38 -4.85
N THR A 74 1.85 -15.32 -4.36
CA THR A 74 1.31 -14.46 -3.29
C THR A 74 0.53 -13.26 -3.80
N GLY A 75 0.77 -12.82 -5.03
CA GLY A 75 0.23 -11.56 -5.56
C GLY A 75 0.87 -10.30 -4.95
N LEU A 76 1.90 -10.42 -4.10
CA LEU A 76 2.56 -9.28 -3.47
C LEU A 76 3.53 -8.58 -4.44
N PRO A 77 3.65 -7.24 -4.38
CA PRO A 77 4.56 -6.51 -5.25
C PRO A 77 6.03 -6.73 -4.88
N MET A 78 6.90 -6.94 -5.88
CA MET A 78 8.37 -6.92 -5.68
C MET A 78 8.90 -5.53 -5.33
N GLY A 79 8.19 -4.48 -5.75
CA GLY A 79 8.57 -3.09 -5.53
C GLY A 79 7.38 -2.15 -5.68
N ILE A 80 7.43 -1.04 -4.96
CA ILE A 80 6.39 -0.01 -4.97
C ILE A 80 7.11 1.34 -5.17
N THR A 81 6.59 2.17 -6.08
CA THR A 81 7.21 3.46 -6.36
C THR A 81 7.29 4.32 -5.10
N GLY A 82 8.50 4.84 -4.84
CA GLY A 82 8.80 5.68 -3.67
C GLY A 82 9.03 4.93 -2.36
N LEU A 83 9.00 3.59 -2.39
CA LEU A 83 9.28 2.75 -1.23
C LEU A 83 10.52 1.88 -1.44
N GLN A 84 11.27 1.66 -0.37
CA GLN A 84 12.43 0.78 -0.34
C GLN A 84 12.07 -0.49 0.43
N LYS A 85 12.25 -1.66 -0.18
CA LYS A 85 12.07 -2.93 0.53
C LYS A 85 13.14 -3.10 1.61
N HIS A 86 12.75 -3.46 2.83
CA HIS A 86 13.71 -3.75 3.88
C HIS A 86 14.35 -5.14 3.67
N PRO A 87 15.65 -5.33 3.96
CA PRO A 87 16.34 -6.62 3.77
C PRO A 87 15.73 -7.81 4.51
N SER A 88 15.02 -7.58 5.62
CA SER A 88 14.29 -8.64 6.33
C SER A 88 13.12 -9.23 5.52
N GLY A 89 12.68 -8.56 4.45
CA GLY A 89 11.52 -8.96 3.68
C GLY A 89 10.18 -8.70 4.36
N HIS A 90 10.14 -8.14 5.57
CA HIS A 90 8.87 -8.00 6.31
C HIS A 90 8.06 -6.74 6.00
N PHE A 91 8.69 -5.71 5.43
CA PHE A 91 8.03 -4.43 5.14
C PHE A 91 8.80 -3.62 4.12
N PHE A 92 8.13 -2.61 3.57
CA PHE A 92 8.80 -1.51 2.90
C PHE A 92 9.01 -0.32 3.84
N ILE A 93 10.01 0.50 3.55
CA ILE A 93 10.29 1.78 4.22
C ILE A 93 10.00 2.92 3.23
N GLY A 94 9.14 3.84 3.63
CA GLY A 94 8.97 5.14 2.96
C GLY A 94 9.56 6.25 3.81
N ARG A 95 10.28 7.19 3.19
CA ARG A 95 10.86 8.35 3.87
C ARG A 95 10.25 9.63 3.32
N TYR A 96 9.94 10.58 4.20
CA TYR A 96 9.38 11.87 3.83
C TYR A 96 9.87 12.98 4.76
N LYS A 97 9.51 14.22 4.45
CA LYS A 97 9.79 15.38 5.30
C LYS A 97 8.49 16.09 5.69
N THR A 98 8.45 16.61 6.92
CA THR A 98 7.45 17.59 7.35
C THR A 98 8.19 18.82 7.86
N GLY A 99 8.19 19.90 7.06
CA GLY A 99 9.17 20.98 7.24
C GLY A 99 10.59 20.44 7.10
N GLU A 100 11.46 20.75 8.04
CA GLU A 100 12.84 20.25 8.07
C GLU A 100 13.01 18.86 8.71
N GLN A 101 11.95 18.30 9.29
CA GLN A 101 12.04 17.01 10.00
C GLN A 101 11.91 15.85 9.01
N ALA A 102 12.98 15.06 8.89
CA ALA A 102 12.95 13.80 8.17
C ALA A 102 12.19 12.73 8.97
N ARG A 103 11.36 11.96 8.29
CA ARG A 103 10.46 10.97 8.87
C ARG A 103 10.47 9.66 8.10
N ALA A 104 10.18 8.56 8.79
CA ALA A 104 10.04 7.23 8.21
C ALA A 104 8.67 6.62 8.51
N LEU A 105 8.20 5.83 7.55
CA LEU A 105 7.01 4.99 7.63
C LEU A 105 7.38 3.56 7.27
N LEU A 106 6.81 2.60 7.98
CA LEU A 106 6.91 1.17 7.65
C LEU A 106 5.59 0.69 7.06
N PHE A 107 5.66 0.00 5.94
CA PHE A 107 4.51 -0.50 5.17
C PHE A 107 4.52 -2.03 5.22
N PHE A 108 3.50 -2.59 5.87
CA PHE A 108 3.29 -4.02 5.99
C PHE A 108 2.08 -4.39 5.11
N LEU A 109 2.28 -5.37 4.23
CA LEU A 109 1.26 -5.80 3.27
C LEU A 109 0.76 -7.18 3.66
N GLY A 110 -0.55 -7.43 3.54
CA GLY A 110 -1.14 -8.76 3.58
C GLY A 110 -1.36 -9.30 2.17
N GLN A 111 -1.53 -10.61 2.06
CA GLN A 111 -1.77 -11.29 0.79
C GLN A 111 -3.12 -10.87 0.19
N PRO A 112 -3.19 -10.44 -1.08
CA PRO A 112 -4.47 -10.34 -1.79
C PRO A 112 -5.12 -11.72 -1.93
N PHE A 113 -6.44 -11.76 -2.06
CA PHE A 113 -7.17 -13.01 -2.23
C PHE A 113 -8.33 -12.83 -3.20
N ALA A 114 -8.40 -13.70 -4.21
CA ALA A 114 -9.39 -13.61 -5.28
C ALA A 114 -9.41 -12.18 -5.88
N SER A 115 -10.57 -11.53 -5.88
CA SER A 115 -10.75 -10.16 -6.41
C SER A 115 -10.62 -9.07 -5.33
N SER A 116 -10.13 -9.41 -4.13
CA SER A 116 -9.91 -8.47 -3.03
C SER A 116 -8.44 -8.08 -2.92
N PRO A 117 -8.12 -6.77 -2.85
CA PRO A 117 -6.80 -6.34 -2.44
C PRO A 117 -6.40 -6.90 -1.07
N GLY A 118 -5.10 -7.02 -0.85
CA GLY A 118 -4.56 -7.40 0.46
C GLY A 118 -4.67 -6.28 1.49
N HIS A 119 -4.41 -6.64 2.75
CA HIS A 119 -4.34 -5.69 3.87
C HIS A 119 -3.14 -4.75 3.75
N LEU A 120 -3.30 -3.50 4.18
CA LEU A 120 -2.22 -2.53 4.30
C LEU A 120 -2.21 -1.90 5.69
N LEU A 121 -1.13 -2.16 6.43
CA LEU A 121 -0.78 -1.47 7.66
C LEU A 121 0.42 -0.55 7.42
N ILE A 122 0.27 0.73 7.80
CA ILE A 122 1.35 1.71 7.80
C ILE A 122 1.57 2.20 9.22
N VAL A 123 2.81 2.08 9.69
CA VAL A 123 3.24 2.54 11.00
C VAL A 123 4.21 3.71 10.84
N GLY A 124 3.94 4.80 11.54
CA GLY A 124 4.85 5.93 11.70
C GLY A 124 5.43 5.99 13.11
N PHE A 125 6.38 6.89 13.31
CA PHE A 125 7.00 7.12 14.62
C PHE A 125 6.87 8.58 15.01
N SER A 126 6.44 8.83 16.25
CA SER A 126 6.41 10.19 16.78
C SER A 126 7.83 10.68 17.02
N SER A 127 7.96 11.98 17.28
CA SER A 127 9.25 12.61 17.53
C SER A 127 9.96 12.07 18.77
N ASP A 128 9.36 11.20 19.56
CA ASP A 128 9.94 10.49 20.70
C ASP A 128 10.30 9.02 20.43
N GLY A 129 10.06 8.54 19.20
CA GLY A 129 10.29 7.16 18.77
C GLY A 129 9.14 6.21 19.06
N LYS A 130 8.02 6.67 19.64
CA LYS A 130 6.85 5.82 19.87
C LYS A 130 6.15 5.51 18.54
N PRO A 131 5.86 4.24 18.22
CA PRO A 131 5.14 3.88 17.00
C PRO A 131 3.65 4.25 17.10
N TYR A 132 3.04 4.62 15.98
CA TYR A 132 1.61 4.85 15.86
C TYR A 132 1.08 4.40 14.49
N VAL A 133 -0.19 4.02 14.43
CA VAL A 133 -0.86 3.61 13.19
C VAL A 133 -1.18 4.85 12.35
N VAL A 134 -0.59 4.92 11.16
CA VAL A 134 -0.88 5.95 10.16
C VAL A 134 -2.04 5.52 9.27
N PHE A 135 -2.07 4.25 8.88
CA PHE A 135 -3.08 3.67 8.00
C PHE A 135 -3.26 2.19 8.33
N ASP A 136 -4.49 1.70 8.31
CA ASP A 136 -4.84 0.30 8.56
C ASP A 136 -6.15 0.03 7.81
N LYS A 137 -6.07 -0.77 6.74
CA LYS A 137 -7.20 -1.14 5.88
C LYS A 137 -7.10 -2.59 5.46
N GLU A 138 -8.18 -3.34 5.69
CA GLU A 138 -8.31 -4.74 5.28
C GLU A 138 -8.04 -4.96 3.80
N GLU A 139 -8.54 -4.06 2.96
CA GLU A 139 -8.43 -4.14 1.51
C GLU A 139 -7.89 -2.81 0.99
N TYR A 140 -6.62 -2.79 0.60
CA TYR A 140 -6.03 -1.64 -0.07
C TYR A 140 -4.83 -2.02 -0.93
N GLU A 141 -4.96 -1.89 -2.24
CA GLU A 141 -3.85 -2.06 -3.18
C GLU A 141 -2.98 -0.80 -3.19
N LEU A 142 -1.76 -0.91 -2.69
CA LEU A 142 -0.80 0.19 -2.69
C LEU A 142 -0.10 0.32 -4.03
N TYR A 143 -0.32 1.44 -4.72
CA TYR A 143 0.29 1.72 -6.02
C TYR A 143 1.58 2.53 -5.90
N ALA A 144 1.57 3.59 -5.09
CA ALA A 144 2.74 4.45 -4.91
C ALA A 144 2.71 5.20 -3.58
N PHE A 145 3.91 5.49 -3.09
CA PHE A 145 4.16 6.51 -2.08
C PHE A 145 4.89 7.67 -2.73
N ARG A 146 4.33 8.88 -2.69
CA ARG A 146 4.95 10.08 -3.27
C ARG A 146 5.24 11.10 -2.20
N THR A 147 6.31 11.84 -2.39
CA THR A 147 6.69 12.96 -1.52
C THR A 147 6.87 14.20 -2.38
N ASP A 148 6.08 15.22 -2.10
CA ASP A 148 6.05 16.45 -2.87
C ASP A 148 6.13 17.65 -1.93
N LYS A 149 7.32 18.28 -1.91
CA LYS A 149 7.78 19.48 -1.16
C LYS A 149 7.46 19.51 0.35
N SER A 150 6.21 19.35 0.76
CA SER A 150 5.74 19.36 2.15
C SER A 150 4.68 18.31 2.48
N LYS A 151 4.21 17.52 1.50
CA LYS A 151 3.17 16.50 1.71
C LYS A 151 3.68 15.15 1.24
N ALA A 152 3.42 14.12 2.05
CA ALA A 152 3.55 12.74 1.61
C ALA A 152 2.16 12.21 1.24
N LYS A 153 2.09 11.46 0.15
CA LYS A 153 0.86 10.96 -0.47
C LYS A 153 0.92 9.46 -0.60
N LEU A 154 -0.11 8.80 -0.09
CA LEU A 154 -0.38 7.39 -0.31
C LEU A 154 -1.37 7.27 -1.47
N ILE A 155 -1.00 6.53 -2.51
CA ILE A 155 -1.80 6.37 -3.71
C ILE A 155 -2.10 4.89 -3.89
N GLY A 156 -3.38 4.55 -3.98
CA GLY A 156 -3.80 3.15 -4.11
C GLY A 156 -5.27 3.02 -4.46
N LYS A 157 -5.78 1.79 -4.37
CA LYS A 157 -7.17 1.45 -4.66
C LYS A 157 -7.77 0.62 -3.54
N ALA A 158 -9.04 0.84 -3.24
CA ALA A 158 -9.76 0.07 -2.23
C ALA A 158 -10.36 -1.23 -2.78
N THR A 159 -10.44 -1.36 -4.11
CA THR A 159 -10.96 -2.53 -4.81
C THR A 159 -9.97 -2.97 -5.90
N MET A 160 -10.28 -4.07 -6.61
CA MET A 160 -9.63 -4.42 -7.86
C MET A 160 -10.62 -4.23 -9.01
N SER A 161 -10.13 -3.75 -10.16
CA SER A 161 -10.96 -3.65 -11.36
C SER A 161 -11.25 -5.04 -11.91
N GLU A 162 -12.50 -5.30 -12.28
CA GLU A 162 -12.90 -6.55 -12.91
C GLU A 162 -12.83 -6.39 -14.43
N ALA A 163 -12.00 -7.19 -15.09
CA ALA A 163 -11.91 -7.23 -16.54
C ALA A 163 -13.20 -7.85 -17.11
N VAL A 164 -13.84 -7.14 -18.02
CA VAL A 164 -15.05 -7.59 -18.72
C VAL A 164 -14.73 -8.13 -20.09
N LEU A 165 -13.76 -7.53 -20.79
CA LEU A 165 -13.36 -7.87 -22.16
C LEU A 165 -11.88 -7.50 -22.40
N GLY A 166 -11.20 -8.29 -23.24
CA GLY A 166 -9.85 -8.03 -23.73
C GLY A 166 -8.75 -8.72 -22.91
N ASP A 167 -8.41 -9.95 -23.28
CA ASP A 167 -7.27 -10.71 -22.74
C ASP A 167 -6.01 -10.63 -23.63
N ALA A 168 -6.14 -10.08 -24.85
CA ALA A 168 -5.06 -9.98 -25.83
C ALA A 168 -4.38 -8.60 -25.80
N GLU A 169 -3.05 -8.58 -25.98
CA GLU A 169 -2.21 -7.37 -25.87
C GLU A 169 -2.61 -6.22 -26.82
N ASP A 170 -3.26 -6.52 -27.93
CA ASP A 170 -3.66 -5.54 -28.95
C ASP A 170 -5.15 -5.15 -28.91
N GLU A 171 -5.95 -5.75 -28.02
CA GLU A 171 -7.37 -5.46 -27.89
C GLU A 171 -7.67 -4.39 -26.84
N PRO A 172 -8.70 -3.55 -27.04
CA PRO A 172 -9.14 -2.63 -26.02
C PRO A 172 -9.62 -3.41 -24.79
N GLN A 173 -8.94 -3.24 -23.66
CA GLN A 173 -9.33 -3.85 -22.40
C GLN A 173 -10.44 -3.02 -21.77
N ILE A 174 -11.49 -3.66 -21.29
CA ILE A 174 -12.61 -3.01 -20.62
C ILE A 174 -12.66 -3.56 -19.20
N ALA A 175 -12.63 -2.68 -18.21
CA ALA A 175 -12.77 -3.06 -16.81
C ALA A 175 -13.76 -2.17 -16.07
N THR A 176 -14.30 -2.66 -14.96
CA THR A 176 -15.15 -1.85 -14.06
C THR A 176 -14.39 -0.63 -13.55
N TYR A 177 -15.14 0.44 -13.25
CA TYR A 177 -14.55 1.67 -12.75
C TYR A 177 -14.02 1.48 -11.34
N ASP A 178 -12.73 1.75 -11.17
CA ASP A 178 -12.05 1.67 -9.88
C ASP A 178 -11.02 2.81 -9.76
N PRO A 179 -11.42 3.94 -9.16
CA PRO A 179 -10.58 5.12 -9.07
C PRO A 179 -9.46 4.97 -8.05
N TYR A 180 -8.34 5.62 -8.34
CA TYR A 180 -7.30 5.80 -7.34
C TYR A 180 -7.78 6.70 -6.20
N SER A 181 -7.50 6.28 -4.97
CA SER A 181 -7.61 7.09 -3.76
C SER A 181 -6.24 7.66 -3.39
N VAL A 182 -6.21 8.94 -3.04
CA VAL A 182 -5.01 9.62 -2.55
C VAL A 182 -5.23 10.05 -1.11
N PHE A 183 -4.45 9.47 -0.19
CA PHE A 183 -4.43 9.87 1.21
C PHE A 183 -3.22 10.76 1.50
N LEU A 184 -3.44 11.84 2.23
CA LEU A 184 -2.40 12.73 2.72
C LEU A 184 -1.88 12.21 4.05
N ILE A 185 -0.56 12.10 4.19
CA ILE A 185 0.07 11.70 5.44
C ILE A 185 0.26 12.94 6.31
N ASN A 186 -0.34 12.89 7.50
CA ASN A 186 -0.17 13.90 8.54
C ASN A 186 0.95 13.49 9.50
N ALA A 187 1.77 14.46 9.92
CA ALA A 187 2.79 14.20 10.93
C ALA A 187 2.13 13.84 12.26
N ASN A 188 2.54 12.70 12.84
CA ASN A 188 2.00 12.17 14.10
C ASN A 188 0.50 11.85 14.08
N GLY A 189 -0.08 11.62 12.89
CA GLY A 189 -1.52 11.41 12.73
C GLY A 189 -1.86 10.32 11.73
N ARG A 190 -3.17 10.04 11.64
CA ARG A 190 -3.71 9.15 10.61
C ARG A 190 -3.64 9.82 9.25
N ALA A 191 -3.48 9.00 8.21
CA ALA A 191 -3.60 9.46 6.84
C ALA A 191 -5.08 9.78 6.53
N GLU A 192 -5.30 10.86 5.80
CA GLU A 192 -6.63 11.38 5.49
C GLU A 192 -6.89 11.38 3.99
N LEU A 193 -8.06 10.89 3.57
CA LEU A 193 -8.44 10.88 2.16
C LEU A 193 -8.58 12.33 1.67
N SER A 194 -7.87 12.69 0.60
CA SER A 194 -8.08 13.94 -0.10
C SER A 194 -8.83 13.70 -1.40
N GLN A 195 -10.09 14.14 -1.44
CA GLN A 195 -10.93 14.00 -2.63
C GLN A 195 -10.38 14.82 -3.81
N GLU A 196 -9.87 16.03 -3.54
CA GLU A 196 -9.26 16.89 -4.56
C GLU A 196 -8.02 16.25 -5.19
N GLU A 197 -7.15 15.67 -4.37
CA GLU A 197 -5.93 15.00 -4.85
C GLU A 197 -6.28 13.70 -5.59
N SER A 198 -7.30 12.97 -5.13
CA SER A 198 -7.81 11.79 -5.80
C SER A 198 -8.37 12.15 -7.19
N GLU A 199 -9.20 13.18 -7.28
CA GLU A 199 -9.73 13.68 -8.55
C GLU A 199 -8.60 14.11 -9.49
N THR A 200 -7.66 14.91 -8.98
CA THR A 200 -6.51 15.40 -9.76
C THR A 200 -5.68 14.26 -10.30
N TYR A 201 -5.34 13.28 -9.46
CA TYR A 201 -4.56 12.11 -9.86
C TYR A 201 -5.28 11.28 -10.93
N ASN A 202 -6.57 10.98 -10.73
CA ASN A 202 -7.36 10.25 -11.72
C ASN A 202 -7.51 11.03 -13.03
N ARG A 203 -7.66 12.36 -12.99
CA ARG A 203 -7.68 13.21 -14.20
C ARG A 203 -6.33 13.30 -14.92
N LEU A 204 -5.24 12.86 -14.32
CA LEU A 204 -3.94 12.80 -14.98
C LEU A 204 -3.60 11.39 -15.48
N HIS A 205 -3.99 10.36 -14.72
CA HIS A 205 -3.53 8.99 -14.94
C HIS A 205 -4.64 8.00 -15.33
N TYR A 206 -5.90 8.39 -15.22
CA TYR A 206 -7.06 7.51 -15.38
C TYR A 206 -8.30 8.29 -15.89
N VAL A 207 -9.48 7.98 -15.34
CA VAL A 207 -10.78 8.63 -15.57
C VAL A 207 -11.36 9.07 -14.22
N TRP A 208 -12.10 10.18 -14.21
CA TRP A 208 -12.84 10.62 -13.02
C TRP A 208 -14.35 10.56 -13.26
N ALA A 209 -15.01 9.62 -12.59
CA ALA A 209 -16.46 9.41 -12.58
C ALA A 209 -17.03 9.35 -11.15
N GLY A 210 -16.25 9.82 -10.16
CA GLY A 210 -16.58 9.85 -8.75
C GLY A 210 -15.54 9.13 -7.87
N PRO A 211 -15.64 9.24 -6.54
CA PRO A 211 -14.64 8.69 -5.63
C PRO A 211 -14.80 7.18 -5.33
N LYS A 212 -15.86 6.54 -5.83
CA LYS A 212 -16.20 5.15 -5.52
C LYS A 212 -16.14 4.30 -6.77
N SER A 213 -15.74 3.04 -6.57
CA SER A 213 -15.82 2.01 -7.60
C SER A 213 -17.26 1.78 -8.03
N ARG A 214 -17.44 1.42 -9.31
CA ARG A 214 -18.76 1.30 -9.94
C ARG A 214 -18.75 0.20 -10.99
N GLU A 215 -19.75 -0.67 -10.93
CA GLU A 215 -20.00 -1.71 -11.94
C GLU A 215 -20.84 -1.19 -13.12
N ASP A 216 -21.60 -0.11 -12.92
CA ASP A 216 -22.42 0.52 -13.97
C ASP A 216 -21.62 1.48 -14.90
N TYR A 217 -20.32 1.61 -14.63
CA TYR A 217 -19.39 2.45 -15.38
C TYR A 217 -18.12 1.66 -15.66
N TYR A 218 -17.69 1.70 -16.92
CA TYR A 218 -16.54 0.96 -17.39
C TYR A 218 -15.47 1.89 -17.92
N VAL A 219 -14.22 1.46 -17.77
CA VAL A 219 -13.07 2.15 -18.31
C VAL A 219 -12.41 1.30 -19.37
N LEU A 220 -12.18 1.93 -20.53
CA LEU A 220 -11.55 1.31 -21.67
C LEU A 220 -10.09 1.74 -21.73
N PHE A 221 -9.21 0.75 -21.77
CA PHE A 221 -7.77 0.91 -21.94
C PHE A 221 -7.39 0.51 -23.36
N ARG A 222 -6.50 1.28 -23.98
CA ARG A 222 -5.94 0.94 -25.28
C ARG A 222 -4.49 1.40 -25.32
N ALA A 223 -3.60 0.55 -25.82
CA ALA A 223 -2.17 0.86 -25.93
C ALA A 223 -1.95 2.23 -26.59
N GLY A 224 -1.09 3.04 -25.96
CA GLY A 224 -0.75 4.39 -26.42
C GLY A 224 -1.86 5.44 -26.33
N ARG A 225 -3.02 5.12 -25.72
CA ARG A 225 -4.14 6.05 -25.55
C ARG A 225 -4.51 6.22 -24.09
N ARG A 226 -4.95 7.43 -23.75
CA ARG A 226 -5.48 7.72 -22.42
C ARG A 226 -6.78 6.93 -22.20
N PRO A 227 -6.98 6.31 -21.01
CA PRO A 227 -8.22 5.64 -20.70
C PRO A 227 -9.41 6.60 -20.78
N PHE A 228 -10.56 6.08 -21.21
CA PHE A 228 -11.81 6.84 -21.20
C PHE A 228 -12.96 5.96 -20.71
N GLY A 229 -13.98 6.60 -20.16
CA GLY A 229 -15.09 5.92 -19.52
C GLY A 229 -16.37 5.90 -20.33
N LEU A 230 -17.15 4.84 -20.17
CA LEU A 230 -18.46 4.64 -20.77
C LEU A 230 -19.43 4.08 -19.72
N ARG A 231 -20.72 4.38 -19.85
CA ARG A 231 -21.74 3.68 -19.07
C ARG A 231 -21.96 2.27 -19.62
N ALA A 232 -22.42 1.37 -18.76
CA ALA A 232 -22.71 -0.02 -19.12
C ALA A 232 -23.56 -0.16 -20.39
N ASN A 233 -24.65 0.62 -20.50
CA ASN A 233 -25.55 0.59 -21.64
C ASN A 233 -24.95 1.11 -22.96
N GLN A 234 -23.73 1.64 -22.96
CA GLN A 234 -23.03 2.15 -24.14
C GLN A 234 -22.00 1.16 -24.70
N ILE A 235 -21.65 0.10 -23.95
CA ILE A 235 -20.60 -0.84 -24.34
C ILE A 235 -20.95 -1.59 -25.62
N ASP A 236 -22.13 -2.21 -25.69
CA ASP A 236 -22.53 -3.01 -26.85
C ASP A 236 -22.47 -2.22 -28.15
N HIS A 237 -22.89 -0.95 -28.08
CA HIS A 237 -22.84 -0.05 -29.23
C HIS A 237 -21.39 0.30 -29.61
N TYR A 238 -20.55 0.57 -28.63
CA TYR A 238 -19.13 0.86 -28.84
C TYR A 238 -18.41 -0.33 -29.49
N MET A 239 -18.64 -1.55 -29.01
CA MET A 239 -18.03 -2.77 -29.54
C MET A 239 -18.49 -3.04 -30.99
N LYS A 240 -19.79 -2.93 -31.27
CA LYS A 240 -20.34 -3.17 -32.62
C LYS A 240 -19.82 -2.20 -33.68
N THR A 241 -19.48 -0.97 -33.30
CA THR A 241 -19.04 0.09 -34.23
C THR A 241 -17.53 0.12 -34.46
N LYS A 242 -16.71 -0.40 -33.53
CA LYS A 242 -15.24 -0.37 -33.61
C LYS A 242 -14.59 -1.70 -34.00
N VAL A 243 -15.23 -2.85 -33.77
CA VAL A 243 -14.71 -4.19 -34.15
C VAL A 243 -14.84 -4.47 -35.67
N LYS A 244 -15.60 -3.65 -36.41
CA LYS A 244 -15.77 -3.76 -37.88
C LYS A 244 -14.80 -2.93 -38.72
N ARG A 245 -13.76 -2.34 -38.12
CA ARG A 245 -12.71 -1.59 -38.83
C ARG A 245 -11.34 -2.14 -38.46
#